data_AF-A0A7C2IVJ3-F1
#
_entry.id   AF-A0A7C2IVJ3-F1
#
_cell.length_a   1.000
_cell.length_b   1.000
_cell.length_c   1.000
_cell.angle_alpha   90.00
_cell.angle_beta   90.00
_cell.angle_gamma   90.00
#
_symmetry.space_group_name_H-M   'P 1'
#
loop_
_entity.id
_entity.type
_entity.pdbx_description
1 polymer ?
#
loop_
_entity_poly.entity_id
_entity_poly.type
_entity_poly.pdbx_seq_one_letter_code
_entity_poly.pdbx_strand_id
1 'polypeptide(L)' 'MRYLVLSDIHANWEALEAVLEDAAGRYEEIVCCGDLVGY' A
#
# COMPACT_ATOMS: atom_id res chain seq x y z
N MET A 1 -9.34 -15.08 1.10
CA MET A 1 -9.02 -13.95 1.96
C MET A 1 -7.52 -13.69 1.96
N ARG A 2 -7.06 -12.89 0.99
CA ARG A 2 -5.69 -12.37 0.89
C ARG A 2 -5.70 -10.86 1.11
N TYR A 3 -4.84 -10.39 2.02
CA TYR A 3 -4.68 -8.98 2.35
C TYR A 3 -3.36 -8.45 1.79
N LEU A 4 -3.39 -7.24 1.22
CA LEU A 4 -2.19 -6.46 0.96
C LEU A 4 -1.87 -5.64 2.21
N VAL A 5 -0.71 -5.87 2.83
CA VAL A 5 -0.27 -5.11 4.00
C VAL A 5 0.78 -4.09 3.57
N LEU A 6 0.51 -2.82 3.84
CA LEU A 6 1.39 -1.66 3.57
C LEU A 6 1.82 -1.02 4.89
N SER A 7 3.01 -0.43 4.93
CA SER A 7 3.50 0.36 6.08
C SER A 7 4.44 1.44 5.59
N ASP A 8 4.46 2.58 6.29
CA ASP A 8 5.49 3.62 6.19
C ASP A 8 5.82 4.04 4.75
N ILE A 9 4.77 4.42 4.03
CA ILE A 9 4.86 4.98 2.67
C ILE A 9 5.38 6.43 2.72
N HIS A 10 5.15 7.16 3.82
CA HIS A 10 5.66 8.52 4.05
C HIS A 10 5.38 9.48 2.88
N ALA A 11 4.14 9.51 2.41
CA ALA A 11 3.71 10.34 1.27
C ALA A 11 4.49 10.10 -0.04
N ASN A 12 5.23 9.00 -0.17
CA ASN A 12 5.87 8.59 -1.41
C ASN A 12 4.82 8.09 -2.40
N TRP A 13 4.35 9.00 -3.24
CA TRP A 13 3.28 8.73 -4.19
C TRP A 13 3.68 7.69 -5.23
N GLU A 14 4.89 7.79 -5.75
CA GLU A 14 5.43 6.88 -6.76
C GLU A 14 5.56 5.45 -6.23
N ALA A 15 5.99 5.29 -4.97
CA ALA A 15 6.05 3.97 -4.34
C ALA A 15 4.65 3.39 -4.10
N LEU A 16 3.69 4.22 -3.70
CA LEU A 16 2.30 3.78 -3.52
C LEU A 16 1.69 3.31 -4.85
N GLU A 17 1.84 4.09 -5.91
CA GLU A 17 1.33 3.76 -7.25
C GLU A 17 1.95 2.44 -7.76
N ALA A 18 3.27 2.30 -7.69
CA ALA A 18 3.97 1.10 -8.15
C ALA A 18 3.50 -0.17 -7.42
N VAL A 19 3.26 -0.09 -6.10
CA VAL A 19 2.80 -1.25 -5.31
C VAL A 19 1.33 -1.57 -5.62
N LEU A 20 0.48 -0.57 -5.81
CA LEU A 20 -0.93 -0.79 -6.16
C LEU A 20 -1.09 -1.41 -7.56
N GLU A 21 -0.27 -0.96 -8.52
CA GLU A 21 -0.25 -1.54 -9.87
C GLU A 21 0.21 -3.00 -9.86
N ASP A 22 1.31 -3.32 -9.15
CA ASP A 22 1.76 -4.70 -9.02
C ASP A 22 0.72 -5.57 -8.29
N ALA A 23 0.08 -5.06 -7.25
CA ALA A 23 -0.88 -5.82 -6.44
C ALA A 23 -2.26 -5.98 -7.09
N ALA A 24 -2.53 -5.34 -8.22
CA ALA A 24 -3.85 -5.30 -8.86
C ALA A 24 -4.45 -6.70 -9.11
N GLY A 25 -5.66 -6.93 -8.59
CA GLY A 25 -6.39 -8.20 -8.72
C GLY A 25 -5.84 -9.38 -7.91
N ARG A 26 -4.78 -9.18 -7.12
CA ARG A 26 -4.15 -10.25 -6.32
C ARG A 26 -4.72 -10.35 -4.90
N TYR A 27 -5.27 -9.26 -4.36
CA TYR A 27 -5.74 -9.14 -2.98
C TYR A 27 -7.18 -8.63 -2.90
N GLU A 28 -7.87 -8.98 -1.81
CA GLU A 28 -9.27 -8.64 -1.57
C GLU A 28 -9.41 -7.34 -0.76
N GLU A 29 -8.46 -7.08 0.13
CA GLU A 29 -8.45 -5.92 1.02
C GLU A 29 -7.03 -5.40 1.23
N ILE A 30 -6.91 -4.12 1.56
CA ILE A 30 -5.63 -3.44 1.83
C ILE A 30 -5.64 -2.96 3.29
N VAL A 31 -4.57 -3.26 4.02
CA VAL A 31 -4.35 -2.83 5.40
C VAL A 31 -3.08 -1.98 5.46
N CYS A 32 -3.19 -0.76 6.00
CA CYS A 32 -2.05 0.09 6.26
C CYS A 32 -1.71 0.05 7.76
N CYS A 33 -0.48 -0.32 8.10
CA CYS A 33 0.00 -0.50 9.47
C CYS A 33 0.98 0.60 9.94
N GLY A 34 1.24 1.60 9.11
CA GLY A 34 2.18 2.69 9.38
C GLY A 34 1.74 3.98 8.70
N ASP A 35 2.69 4.90 8.50
CA ASP A 35 2.35 6.22 7.98
C ASP A 35 2.16 6.21 6.46
N LEU A 36 0.90 6.36 6.02
CA LEU A 36 0.60 6.61 4.60
C LEU A 36 1.04 8.02 4.19
N VAL A 37 0.80 8.98 5.09
CA VAL A 37 1.20 10.39 4.99
C VAL A 37 1.75 10.82 6.36
N GLY A 38 2.83 11.58 6.39
CA GLY A 38 3.48 11.97 7.64
C GLY A 38 4.90 12.50 7.44
N TYR A 39 5.35 13.36 8.35
CA TYR A 39 6.57 14.19 8.28
C TYR A 39 7.82 13.46 8.78
#